data_AF-T0LCQ2-F1
#
_entry.id   AF-T0LCQ2-F1
#
_cell.length_a   1.000
_cell.length_b   1.000
_cell.length_c   1.000
_cell.angle_alpha   90.00
_cell.angle_beta   90.00
_cell.angle_gamma   90.00
#
_symmetry.space_group_name_H-M   'P 1'
#
loop_
_entity.id
_entity.type
_entity.pdbx_description
1 polymer ?
#
loop_
_entity_poly.entity_id
_entity_poly.type
_entity_poly.pdbx_seq_one_letter_code
_entity_poly.pdbx_strand_id
1 'polypeptide(L)'
;MCTNKTERLKYLHESVNTYLLNPVEYNRYNAYLLYQDIALLQQNNKDKQFYFIKAGDMALSCNKENLAATAYEKACNISDDINLKIDLSYKMIECYNDSSWKFHRQQVQKQLAFLLCRNCEYEKAALLFLELGTNFYKFVGGICYFLGGIESDLDVSGDEGCVYECLNKDMSEVKVCLEKYLDNHVVESEVRMLFEKVLCGSSPENDIL
;
A
#
# COMPACT_ATOMS: atom_id res chain seq x y z
N MET A 1 32.37 -25.54 3.36
CA MET A 1 31.09 -24.97 2.88
C MET A 1 29.97 -25.75 3.55
N CYS A 2 29.16 -25.13 4.42
CA CYS A 2 28.03 -25.80 5.07
C CYS A 2 26.98 -26.19 4.02
N THR A 3 26.83 -27.49 3.79
CA THR A 3 25.87 -28.07 2.85
C THR A 3 24.46 -28.24 3.45
N ASN A 4 24.32 -28.10 4.77
CA ASN A 4 23.04 -28.24 5.45
C ASN A 4 22.39 -26.87 5.71
N LYS A 5 21.26 -26.62 5.06
CA LYS A 5 20.44 -25.40 5.18
C LYS A 5 20.07 -25.08 6.64
N THR A 6 19.73 -26.09 7.43
CA THR A 6 19.35 -25.93 8.84
C THR A 6 20.53 -25.45 9.67
N GLU A 7 21.71 -26.01 9.41
CA GLU A 7 22.94 -25.61 10.07
C GLU A 7 23.32 -24.16 9.70
N ARG A 8 23.18 -23.79 8.43
CA ARG A 8 23.39 -22.40 7.98
C ARG A 8 22.45 -21.42 8.67
N LEU A 9 21.15 -21.74 8.77
CA LEU A 9 20.18 -20.90 9.47
C LEU A 9 20.58 -20.71 10.94
N LYS A 10 21.00 -21.79 11.62
CA LYS A 10 21.47 -21.72 13.01
C LYS A 10 22.64 -20.74 13.17
N TYR A 11 23.68 -20.85 12.34
CA TYR A 11 24.83 -19.94 12.41
C TYR A 11 24.46 -18.48 12.12
N LEU A 12 23.56 -18.23 11.17
CA LEU A 12 23.07 -16.89 10.88
C LEU A 12 22.32 -16.30 12.08
N HIS A 13 21.47 -17.08 12.75
CA HIS A 13 20.77 -16.66 13.97
C HIS A 13 21.74 -16.35 15.12
N GLU A 14 22.72 -17.21 15.36
CA GLU A 14 23.76 -16.98 16.38
C GLU A 14 24.56 -15.70 16.08
N SER A 15 24.87 -15.46 14.80
CA SER A 15 25.59 -14.26 14.36
C SER A 15 24.76 -12.99 14.58
N VAL A 16 23.46 -13.01 14.24
CA VAL A 16 22.54 -11.90 14.53
C VAL A 16 22.50 -11.61 16.02
N ASN A 17 22.30 -12.64 16.85
CA ASN A 17 22.25 -12.47 18.30
C ASN A 17 23.53 -11.84 18.85
N THR A 18 24.70 -12.27 18.33
CA THR A 18 26.00 -11.72 18.72
C THR A 18 26.12 -10.24 18.37
N TYR A 19 25.74 -9.83 17.15
CA TYR A 19 25.74 -8.42 16.77
C TYR A 19 24.79 -7.58 17.63
N LEU A 20 23.64 -8.13 18.01
CA LEU A 20 22.65 -7.44 18.83
C LEU A 20 23.02 -7.34 20.32
N LEU A 21 24.05 -8.04 20.81
CA LEU A 21 24.58 -7.84 22.16
C LEU A 21 25.22 -6.44 22.34
N ASN A 22 25.72 -5.85 21.26
CA ASN A 22 26.21 -4.48 21.24
C ASN A 22 25.74 -3.77 19.96
N PRO A 23 24.51 -3.26 19.92
CA PRO A 23 23.85 -2.81 18.70
C PRO A 23 24.28 -1.41 18.27
N VAL A 24 25.58 -1.17 18.11
CA VAL A 24 26.13 -0.01 17.41
C VAL A 24 25.71 -0.04 15.94
N GLU A 25 25.77 1.11 15.25
CA GLU A 25 25.29 1.24 13.87
C GLU A 25 25.84 0.15 12.93
N TYR A 26 27.15 -0.13 12.98
CA TYR A 26 27.78 -1.19 12.20
C TYR A 26 27.18 -2.58 12.47
N ASN A 27 26.92 -2.91 13.73
CA ASN A 27 26.37 -4.20 14.12
C ASN A 27 24.88 -4.33 13.73
N ARG A 28 24.12 -3.24 13.81
CA ARG A 28 22.73 -3.20 13.33
C ARG A 28 22.66 -3.33 11.80
N TYR A 29 23.59 -2.70 11.07
CA TYR A 29 23.72 -2.90 9.63
C TYR A 29 24.06 -4.35 9.26
N ASN A 30 24.98 -4.99 9.98
CA ASN A 30 25.26 -6.42 9.78
C ASN A 30 24.05 -7.30 10.13
N ALA A 31 23.31 -6.98 11.19
CA ALA A 31 22.07 -7.68 11.51
C ALA A 31 21.02 -7.55 10.39
N TYR A 32 20.90 -6.37 9.76
CA TYR A 32 20.08 -6.18 8.55
C TYR A 32 20.47 -7.15 7.43
N LEU A 33 21.77 -7.25 7.10
CA LEU A 33 22.25 -8.14 6.04
C LEU A 33 21.93 -9.60 6.35
N LEU A 34 22.19 -10.03 7.59
CA LEU A 34 21.94 -11.39 8.03
C LEU A 34 20.44 -11.72 8.05
N TYR A 35 19.57 -10.79 8.45
CA TYR A 35 18.13 -10.99 8.38
C TYR A 35 17.63 -11.17 6.94
N GLN A 36 18.22 -10.47 5.96
CA GLN A 36 17.89 -10.73 4.55
C GLN A 36 18.31 -12.15 4.13
N ASP A 37 19.52 -12.57 4.50
CA ASP A 37 20.00 -13.92 4.19
C ASP A 37 19.13 -15.00 4.83
N ILE A 38 18.73 -14.80 6.10
CA ILE A 38 17.80 -15.68 6.80
C ILE A 38 16.46 -15.71 6.06
N ALA A 39 15.89 -14.55 5.70
CA ALA A 39 14.63 -14.46 4.97
C ALA A 39 14.69 -15.27 3.66
N LEU A 40 15.73 -15.10 2.85
CA LEU A 40 15.90 -15.82 1.58
C LEU A 40 16.02 -17.34 1.76
N LEU A 41 16.51 -17.79 2.91
CA LEU A 41 16.58 -19.21 3.24
C LEU A 41 15.25 -19.78 3.75
N GLN A 42 14.29 -18.98 4.23
CA GLN A 42 13.02 -19.53 4.71
C GLN A 42 12.20 -20.18 3.59
N GLN A 43 11.41 -21.21 3.91
CA GLN A 43 10.54 -21.87 2.92
C GLN A 43 9.15 -21.24 2.86
N ASN A 44 8.54 -20.99 4.02
CA ASN A 44 7.21 -20.42 4.10
C ASN A 44 7.26 -18.88 4.04
N ASN A 45 6.20 -18.27 3.50
CA ASN A 45 6.15 -16.82 3.33
C ASN A 45 6.04 -16.06 4.65
N LYS A 46 5.44 -16.65 5.69
CA LYS A 46 5.27 -16.02 7.00
C LYS A 46 6.61 -15.73 7.68
N ASP A 47 7.52 -16.70 7.68
CA ASP A 47 8.85 -16.55 8.24
C ASP A 47 9.71 -15.64 7.37
N LYS A 48 9.64 -15.76 6.03
CA LYS A 48 10.30 -14.83 5.10
C LYS A 48 9.91 -13.39 5.42
N GLN A 49 8.62 -13.15 5.55
CA GLN A 49 8.04 -11.85 5.85
C GLN A 49 8.55 -11.32 7.19
N PHE A 50 8.47 -12.13 8.25
CA PHE A 50 8.97 -11.76 9.57
C PHE A 50 10.42 -11.27 9.51
N TYR A 51 11.30 -11.98 8.80
CA TYR A 51 12.71 -11.59 8.70
C TYR A 51 12.96 -10.40 7.80
N PHE A 52 12.19 -10.21 6.72
CA PHE A 52 12.28 -8.96 5.93
C PHE A 52 11.83 -7.74 6.74
N ILE A 53 10.81 -7.87 7.59
CA ILE A 53 10.41 -6.79 8.51
C ILE A 53 11.53 -6.48 9.50
N LYS A 54 12.14 -7.51 10.12
CA LYS A 54 13.28 -7.35 11.02
C LYS A 54 14.48 -6.71 10.32
N ALA A 55 14.74 -7.07 9.07
CA ALA A 55 15.77 -6.41 8.26
C ALA A 55 15.44 -4.92 8.10
N GLY A 56 14.21 -4.59 7.68
CA GLY A 56 13.79 -3.20 7.50
C GLY A 56 13.94 -2.36 8.76
N ASP A 57 13.50 -2.88 9.92
CA ASP A 57 13.62 -2.20 11.21
C ASP A 57 15.10 -1.95 11.59
N MET A 58 16.00 -2.91 11.31
CA MET A 58 17.44 -2.74 11.54
C MET A 58 18.06 -1.69 10.61
N ALA A 59 17.70 -1.69 9.32
CA ALA A 59 18.17 -0.68 8.38
C ALA A 59 17.70 0.73 8.77
N LEU A 60 16.43 0.86 9.17
CA LEU A 60 15.86 2.13 9.60
C LEU A 60 16.56 2.67 10.85
N SER A 61 16.87 1.80 11.81
CA SER A 61 17.65 2.17 13.02
C SER A 61 19.07 2.68 12.74
N CYS A 62 19.55 2.54 11.49
CA CYS A 62 20.84 3.02 11.02
C CYS A 62 20.72 4.16 10.01
N ASN A 63 19.55 4.79 9.89
CA ASN A 63 19.25 5.83 8.88
C ASN A 63 19.61 5.36 7.46
N LYS A 64 19.22 4.12 7.13
CA LYS A 64 19.29 3.54 5.78
C LYS A 64 17.88 3.34 5.26
N GLU A 65 17.16 4.45 5.10
CA GLU A 65 15.72 4.49 4.78
C GLU A 65 15.40 3.76 3.47
N ASN A 66 16.26 3.90 2.45
CA ASN A 66 16.08 3.19 1.18
C ASN A 66 16.19 1.66 1.33
N LEU A 67 17.13 1.19 2.16
CA LEU A 67 17.28 -0.23 2.47
C LEU A 67 16.12 -0.74 3.32
N ALA A 68 15.62 0.09 4.24
CA ALA A 68 14.44 -0.21 5.04
C ALA A 68 13.20 -0.36 4.15
N ALA A 69 12.94 0.62 3.27
CA ALA A 69 11.83 0.59 2.33
C ALA A 69 11.88 -0.65 1.43
N THR A 70 13.06 -0.99 0.89
CA THR A 70 13.25 -2.19 0.06
C THR A 70 12.91 -3.48 0.83
N ALA A 71 13.29 -3.56 2.11
CA ALA A 71 12.99 -4.74 2.93
C ALA A 71 11.50 -4.82 3.27
N TYR A 72 10.85 -3.69 3.59
CA TYR A 72 9.40 -3.64 3.81
C TYR A 72 8.62 -3.97 2.54
N GLU A 73 9.08 -3.54 1.36
CA GLU A 73 8.48 -3.88 0.08
C GLU A 73 8.52 -5.40 -0.17
N LYS A 74 9.67 -6.04 0.07
CA LYS A 74 9.80 -7.51 -0.01
C LYS A 74 8.83 -8.23 0.94
N ALA A 75 8.67 -7.73 2.17
CA ALA A 75 7.72 -8.27 3.14
C ALA A 75 6.25 -8.06 2.72
N CYS A 76 5.95 -6.91 2.10
CA CYS A 76 4.63 -6.54 1.61
C CYS A 76 4.21 -7.44 0.43
N ASN A 77 5.11 -7.63 -0.54
CA ASN A 77 4.85 -8.40 -1.76
C ASN A 77 4.56 -9.88 -1.52
N ILE A 78 5.07 -10.45 -0.42
CA ILE A 78 4.84 -11.86 -0.05
C ILE A 78 3.74 -12.04 1.00
N SER A 79 3.17 -10.94 1.50
CA SER A 79 2.03 -10.98 2.44
C SER A 79 0.75 -11.33 1.71
N ASP A 80 -0.11 -12.12 2.35
CA ASP A 80 -1.54 -12.20 1.97
C ASP A 80 -2.44 -11.40 2.92
N ASP A 81 -1.89 -10.95 4.06
CA ASP A 81 -2.58 -10.11 5.04
C ASP A 81 -2.60 -8.65 4.57
N ILE A 82 -3.82 -8.14 4.32
CA ILE A 82 -4.06 -6.76 3.85
C ILE A 82 -3.68 -5.72 4.89
N ASN A 83 -3.94 -5.97 6.17
CA ASN A 83 -3.63 -5.02 7.24
C ASN A 83 -2.11 -4.87 7.37
N LEU A 84 -1.38 -5.98 7.29
CA LEU A 84 0.07 -5.95 7.28
C LEU A 84 0.64 -5.25 6.03
N LYS A 85 0.01 -5.40 4.85
CA LYS A 85 0.40 -4.64 3.67
C LYS A 85 0.21 -3.13 3.88
N ILE A 86 -0.90 -2.72 4.49
CA ILE A 86 -1.19 -1.32 4.83
C ILE A 86 -0.11 -0.78 5.78
N ASP A 87 0.17 -1.46 6.87
CA ASP A 87 1.21 -1.06 7.84
C ASP A 87 2.59 -0.92 7.19
N LEU A 88 2.99 -1.89 6.37
CA LEU A 88 4.28 -1.85 5.67
C LEU A 88 4.33 -0.71 4.65
N SER A 89 3.21 -0.39 4.02
CA SER A 89 3.13 0.70 3.05
C SER A 89 3.27 2.07 3.71
N TYR A 90 2.68 2.25 4.91
CA TYR A 90 2.95 3.44 5.72
C TYR A 90 4.43 3.57 6.08
N LYS A 91 5.07 2.49 6.56
CA LYS A 91 6.52 2.50 6.84
C LYS A 91 7.37 2.85 5.61
N MET A 92 7.00 2.34 4.43
CA MET A 92 7.69 2.68 3.18
C MET A 92 7.54 4.17 2.81
N ILE A 93 6.38 4.77 3.02
CA ILE A 93 6.16 6.21 2.79
C ILE A 93 7.03 7.04 3.73
N GLU A 94 7.12 6.66 5.01
CA GLU A 94 7.98 7.33 6.00
C GLU A 94 9.46 7.28 5.62
N CYS A 95 9.91 6.14 5.07
CA CYS A 95 11.27 6.00 4.55
C CYS A 95 11.56 6.91 3.34
N TYR A 96 10.55 7.19 2.50
CA TYR A 96 10.70 8.07 1.33
C TYR A 96 10.36 9.53 1.64
N ASN A 97 10.85 10.06 2.77
CA ASN A 97 10.60 11.44 3.21
C ASN A 97 11.41 12.51 2.46
N ASP A 98 12.56 12.16 1.86
CA ASP A 98 13.40 13.07 1.09
C ASP A 98 12.80 13.37 -0.29
N SER A 99 12.95 14.62 -0.74
CA SER A 99 12.54 15.08 -2.07
C SER A 99 13.10 14.24 -3.24
N SER A 100 14.29 13.66 -3.08
CA SER A 100 14.91 12.76 -4.06
C SER A 100 14.11 11.47 -4.29
N TRP A 101 13.29 11.07 -3.31
CA TRP A 101 12.43 9.88 -3.39
C TRP A 101 10.97 10.21 -3.69
N LYS A 102 10.63 11.45 -4.07
CA LYS A 102 9.25 11.89 -4.30
C LYS A 102 8.45 10.93 -5.21
N PHE A 103 9.05 10.47 -6.31
CA PHE A 103 8.38 9.54 -7.22
C PHE A 103 8.09 8.20 -6.55
N HIS A 104 9.04 7.64 -5.80
CA HIS A 104 8.85 6.38 -5.07
C HIS A 104 7.77 6.53 -4.00
N ARG A 105 7.80 7.65 -3.25
CA ARG A 105 6.76 7.98 -2.27
C ARG A 105 5.37 8.02 -2.91
N GLN A 106 5.22 8.71 -4.03
CA GLN A 106 3.93 8.82 -4.74
C GLN A 106 3.43 7.45 -5.24
N GLN A 107 4.33 6.60 -5.73
CA GLN A 107 3.96 5.23 -6.13
C GLN A 107 3.46 4.41 -4.94
N VAL A 108 4.15 4.46 -3.80
CA VAL A 108 3.71 3.75 -2.60
C VAL A 108 2.40 4.35 -2.05
N GLN A 109 2.23 5.67 -2.05
CA GLN A 109 0.97 6.34 -1.66
C GLN A 109 -0.20 5.86 -2.53
N LYS A 110 -0.03 5.80 -3.84
CA LYS A 110 -1.03 5.27 -4.78
C LYS A 110 -1.39 3.82 -4.43
N GLN A 111 -0.39 2.96 -4.22
CA GLN A 111 -0.62 1.56 -3.86
C GLN A 111 -1.34 1.41 -2.51
N LEU A 112 -0.93 2.19 -1.51
CA LEU A 112 -1.57 2.22 -0.19
C LEU A 112 -3.03 2.67 -0.30
N ALA A 113 -3.32 3.71 -1.08
CA ALA A 113 -4.69 4.17 -1.28
C ALA A 113 -5.58 3.05 -1.85
N PHE A 114 -5.09 2.27 -2.81
CA PHE A 114 -5.83 1.12 -3.32
C PHE A 114 -5.97 -0.03 -2.31
N LEU A 115 -4.96 -0.29 -1.48
CA LEU A 115 -5.06 -1.25 -0.39
C LEU A 115 -6.14 -0.84 0.62
N LEU A 116 -6.19 0.43 1.00
CA LEU A 116 -7.22 0.99 1.88
C LEU A 116 -8.61 0.87 1.25
N CYS A 117 -8.77 1.14 -0.05
CA CYS A 117 -10.03 0.91 -0.76
C CYS A 117 -10.48 -0.57 -0.74
N ARG A 118 -9.53 -1.51 -0.83
CA ARG A 118 -9.82 -2.95 -0.69
C ARG A 118 -10.19 -3.32 0.74
N ASN A 119 -9.65 -2.62 1.73
CA ASN A 119 -10.00 -2.75 3.15
C ASN A 119 -11.23 -1.93 3.57
N CYS A 120 -11.94 -1.31 2.63
CA CYS A 120 -13.09 -0.44 2.87
C CYS A 120 -12.79 0.81 3.73
N GLU A 121 -11.53 1.23 3.82
CA GLU A 121 -11.09 2.45 4.51
C GLU A 121 -11.08 3.66 3.55
N TYR A 122 -12.23 3.98 2.98
CA TYR A 122 -12.33 4.91 1.85
C TYR A 122 -11.91 6.35 2.18
N GLU A 123 -12.21 6.85 3.38
CA GLU A 123 -11.80 8.19 3.79
C GLU A 123 -10.27 8.36 3.79
N LYS A 124 -9.56 7.38 4.37
CA LYS A 124 -8.09 7.38 4.38
C LYS A 124 -7.51 7.26 2.98
N ALA A 125 -8.13 6.44 2.13
CA ALA A 125 -7.74 6.31 0.73
C ALA A 125 -7.92 7.64 -0.03
N ALA A 126 -9.03 8.34 0.20
CA ALA A 126 -9.32 9.63 -0.42
C ALA A 126 -8.23 10.67 -0.10
N LEU A 127 -7.84 10.78 1.17
CA LEU A 127 -6.78 11.70 1.60
C LEU A 127 -5.47 11.44 0.85
N LEU A 128 -5.07 10.18 0.70
CA LEU A 128 -3.85 9.82 -0.05
C LEU A 128 -3.95 10.16 -1.54
N PHE A 129 -5.10 9.93 -2.17
CA PHE A 129 -5.28 10.32 -3.58
C PHE A 129 -5.22 11.84 -3.76
N LEU A 130 -5.79 12.61 -2.84
CA LEU A 130 -5.73 14.07 -2.88
C LEU A 130 -4.30 14.61 -2.76
N GLU A 131 -3.44 13.96 -1.96
CA GLU A 131 -2.02 14.32 -1.85
C GLU A 131 -1.24 14.14 -3.17
N LEU A 132 -1.69 13.27 -4.08
CA LEU A 132 -1.06 13.07 -5.39
C LEU A 132 -1.27 14.26 -6.33
N GLY A 133 -2.32 15.07 -6.11
CA GLY A 133 -2.49 16.41 -6.67
C GLY A 133 -2.90 16.52 -8.15
N THR A 134 -3.14 15.42 -8.87
CA THR A 134 -3.63 15.46 -10.26
C THR A 134 -5.15 15.48 -10.32
N ASN A 135 -5.74 16.03 -11.40
CA ASN A 135 -7.21 16.04 -11.60
C ASN A 135 -7.82 14.64 -11.47
N PHE A 136 -7.17 13.64 -12.10
CA PHE A 136 -7.59 12.25 -12.03
C PHE A 136 -7.57 11.69 -10.59
N TYR A 137 -6.53 11.96 -9.80
CA TYR A 137 -6.52 11.47 -8.42
C TYR A 137 -7.47 12.25 -7.50
N LYS A 138 -7.75 13.53 -7.78
CA LYS A 138 -8.84 14.24 -7.10
C LYS A 138 -10.18 13.57 -7.36
N PHE A 139 -10.47 13.21 -8.61
CA PHE A 139 -11.66 12.46 -8.98
C PHE A 139 -11.76 11.11 -8.25
N VAL A 140 -10.68 10.32 -8.24
CA VAL A 140 -10.64 9.04 -7.51
C VAL A 140 -10.84 9.25 -6.00
N GLY A 141 -10.27 10.31 -5.43
CA GLY A 141 -10.50 10.71 -4.04
C GLY A 141 -11.98 11.06 -3.77
N GLY A 142 -12.63 11.77 -4.69
CA GLY A 142 -14.05 12.07 -4.63
C GLY A 142 -14.95 10.83 -4.63
N ILE A 143 -14.64 9.84 -5.47
CA ILE A 143 -15.33 8.54 -5.46
C ILE A 143 -15.16 7.84 -4.11
N CYS A 144 -13.96 7.89 -3.52
CA CYS A 144 -13.71 7.32 -2.21
C CYS A 144 -14.52 8.01 -1.12
N TYR A 145 -14.62 9.35 -1.13
CA TYR A 145 -15.50 10.07 -0.20
C TYR A 145 -16.97 9.69 -0.37
N PHE A 146 -17.46 9.61 -1.62
CA PHE A 146 -18.81 9.14 -1.90
C PHE A 146 -19.07 7.74 -1.33
N LEU A 147 -18.17 6.78 -1.57
CA LEU A 147 -18.26 5.42 -1.02
C LEU A 147 -18.17 5.39 0.52
N GLY A 148 -17.51 6.38 1.13
CA GLY A 148 -17.45 6.56 2.57
C GLY A 148 -18.65 7.33 3.16
N GLY A 149 -19.59 7.80 2.34
CA GLY A 149 -20.71 8.64 2.79
C GLY A 149 -20.30 10.04 3.25
N ILE A 150 -19.18 10.55 2.74
CA ILE A 150 -18.62 11.85 3.10
C ILE A 150 -18.93 12.85 1.98
N GLU A 151 -19.65 13.91 2.33
CA GLU A 151 -19.84 15.04 1.42
C GLU A 151 -18.51 15.72 1.15
N SER A 152 -18.23 15.96 -0.12
CA SER A 152 -17.02 16.66 -0.57
C SER A 152 -17.35 17.57 -1.73
N ASP A 153 -16.70 18.73 -1.77
CA ASP A 153 -16.82 19.73 -2.84
C ASP A 153 -15.45 19.87 -3.51
N LEU A 154 -15.02 18.77 -4.14
CA LEU A 154 -13.72 18.73 -4.81
C LEU A 154 -13.81 19.41 -6.17
N ASP A 155 -12.87 20.31 -6.45
CA ASP A 155 -12.68 20.91 -7.78
C ASP A 155 -12.09 19.88 -8.76
N VAL A 156 -12.98 19.10 -9.36
CA VAL A 156 -12.72 18.10 -10.40
C VAL A 156 -13.21 18.66 -11.73
N SER A 157 -12.33 18.66 -12.73
CA SER A 157 -12.59 19.25 -14.05
C SER A 157 -12.68 18.19 -15.15
N GLY A 158 -13.19 18.58 -16.32
CA GLY A 158 -13.26 17.72 -17.50
C GLY A 158 -14.33 16.64 -17.41
N ASP A 159 -14.11 15.52 -18.10
CA ASP A 159 -15.03 14.38 -18.09
C ASP A 159 -15.16 13.76 -16.69
N GLU A 160 -14.07 13.78 -15.90
CA GLU A 160 -14.09 13.36 -14.50
C GLU A 160 -15.05 14.21 -13.65
N GLY A 161 -15.11 15.52 -13.91
CA GLY A 161 -16.00 16.44 -13.21
C GLY A 161 -17.47 16.10 -13.46
N CYS A 162 -17.83 15.83 -14.72
CA CYS A 162 -19.16 15.38 -15.09
C CYS A 162 -19.57 14.11 -14.34
N VAL A 163 -18.68 13.13 -14.22
CA VAL A 163 -18.95 11.89 -13.48
C VAL A 163 -19.08 12.16 -11.98
N TYR A 164 -18.19 12.96 -11.41
CA TYR A 164 -18.21 13.32 -9.99
C TYR A 164 -19.51 14.04 -9.60
N GLU A 165 -19.96 14.99 -10.41
CA GLU A 165 -21.27 15.65 -10.22
C GLU A 165 -22.44 14.66 -10.34
N CYS A 166 -22.34 13.66 -11.24
CA CYS A 166 -23.38 12.63 -11.35
C CYS A 166 -23.50 11.77 -10.08
N LEU A 167 -22.44 11.62 -9.26
CA LEU A 167 -22.47 10.74 -8.07
C LEU A 167 -23.58 11.12 -7.08
N ASN A 168 -23.96 12.39 -7.01
CA ASN A 168 -25.03 12.87 -6.12
C ASN A 168 -26.44 12.76 -6.73
N LYS A 169 -26.58 12.16 -7.92
CA LYS A 169 -27.85 11.98 -8.63
C LYS A 169 -28.39 10.57 -8.46
N ASP A 170 -29.54 10.30 -9.10
CA ASP A 170 -30.12 8.98 -9.14
C ASP A 170 -29.16 7.94 -9.75
N MET A 171 -29.19 6.72 -9.21
CA MET A 171 -28.25 5.66 -9.61
C MET A 171 -28.35 5.24 -11.08
N SER A 172 -29.51 5.44 -11.71
CA SER A 172 -29.67 5.25 -13.15
C SER A 172 -28.83 6.25 -13.94
N GLU A 173 -28.74 7.50 -13.49
CA GLU A 173 -27.89 8.52 -14.10
C GLU A 173 -26.41 8.24 -13.82
N VAL A 174 -26.08 7.88 -12.58
CA VAL A 174 -24.71 7.48 -12.19
C VAL A 174 -24.20 6.38 -13.11
N LYS A 175 -25.01 5.34 -13.32
CA LYS A 175 -24.67 4.21 -14.21
C LYS A 175 -24.39 4.66 -15.63
N VAL A 176 -25.26 5.48 -16.21
CA VAL A 176 -25.08 6.01 -17.57
C VAL A 176 -23.84 6.91 -17.67
N CYS A 177 -23.57 7.75 -16.67
CA CYS A 177 -22.38 8.60 -16.64
C CYS A 177 -21.10 7.74 -16.58
N LEU A 178 -21.06 6.72 -15.73
CA LEU A 178 -19.91 5.82 -15.57
C LEU A 178 -19.66 4.96 -16.82
N GLU A 179 -20.70 4.39 -17.41
CA GLU A 179 -20.58 3.61 -18.66
C GLU A 179 -20.01 4.48 -19.80
N LYS A 180 -20.56 5.69 -19.98
CA LYS A 180 -20.03 6.64 -20.97
C LYS A 180 -18.57 7.04 -20.71
N TYR A 181 -18.17 7.19 -19.45
CA TYR A 181 -16.78 7.50 -19.12
C TYR A 181 -15.87 6.31 -19.48
N LEU A 182 -16.26 5.09 -19.13
CA LEU A 182 -15.50 3.88 -19.43
C LEU A 182 -15.41 3.55 -20.93
N ASP A 183 -16.41 3.93 -21.73
CA ASP A 183 -16.37 3.77 -23.18
C ASP A 183 -15.34 4.71 -23.86
N ASN A 184 -15.08 5.87 -23.24
CA ASN A 184 -14.19 6.91 -23.80
C ASN A 184 -12.79 6.91 -23.17
N HIS A 185 -12.61 6.28 -22.00
CA HIS A 185 -11.36 6.34 -21.23
C HIS A 185 -10.82 4.95 -20.87
N VAL A 186 -9.50 4.80 -21.01
CA VAL A 186 -8.79 3.62 -20.49
C VAL A 186 -8.46 3.85 -19.02
N VAL A 187 -9.11 3.07 -18.16
CA VAL A 187 -9.01 3.20 -16.70
C VAL A 187 -8.33 1.97 -16.10
N GLU A 188 -7.45 2.19 -15.11
CA GLU A 188 -6.78 1.14 -14.34
C GLU A 188 -7.78 0.20 -13.66
N SER A 189 -7.42 -1.09 -13.54
CA SER A 189 -8.27 -2.13 -12.94
C SER A 189 -8.79 -1.77 -11.54
N GLU A 190 -7.96 -1.15 -10.73
CA GLU A 190 -8.28 -0.77 -9.36
C GLU A 190 -9.29 0.38 -9.30
N VAL A 191 -9.30 1.27 -10.28
CA VAL A 191 -10.31 2.33 -10.37
C VAL A 191 -11.62 1.77 -10.94
N ARG A 192 -11.56 0.80 -11.87
CA ARG A 192 -12.76 0.05 -12.29
C ARG A 192 -13.42 -0.66 -11.11
N MET A 193 -12.64 -1.28 -10.23
CA MET A 193 -13.14 -1.88 -8.99
C MET A 193 -13.89 -0.84 -8.13
N LEU A 194 -13.45 0.42 -8.08
CA LEU A 194 -14.16 1.48 -7.36
C LEU A 194 -15.50 1.83 -8.03
N PHE A 195 -15.53 1.93 -9.36
CA PHE A 195 -16.78 2.14 -10.09
C PHE A 195 -17.78 1.00 -9.89
N GLU A 196 -17.31 -0.25 -9.91
CA GLU A 196 -18.15 -1.40 -9.59
C GLU A 196 -18.71 -1.31 -8.17
N LYS A 197 -17.90 -0.90 -7.18
CA LYS A 197 -18.38 -0.66 -5.82
C LYS A 197 -19.43 0.44 -5.73
N VAL A 198 -19.29 1.53 -6.49
CA VAL A 198 -20.31 2.59 -6.59
C VAL A 198 -21.64 2.01 -7.09
N LEU A 199 -21.59 1.18 -8.14
CA LEU A 199 -22.77 0.55 -8.73
C LEU A 199 -23.39 -0.55 -7.83
N CYS A 200 -22.56 -1.27 -7.06
CA CYS A 200 -23.02 -2.34 -6.17
C CYS A 200 -23.60 -1.82 -4.85
N GLY A 201 -23.05 -0.74 -4.28
CA GLY A 201 -23.51 -0.14 -3.00
C GLY A 201 -24.96 0.36 -3.02
N SER A 202 -25.55 0.45 -4.21
CA SER A 202 -26.92 0.85 -4.50
C SER A 202 -27.90 -0.30 -4.79
N SER A 203 -27.47 -1.56 -4.59
CA SER A 203 -28.37 -2.71 -4.71
C SER A 203 -29.23 -2.79 -3.43
N PRO A 204 -30.59 -2.78 -3.53
CA PRO A 204 -31.47 -2.82 -2.37
C PRO A 204 -31.53 -4.24 -1.77
N GLU A 205 -30.43 -4.71 -1.19
CA GLU A 205 -30.37 -6.00 -0.48
C GLU A 205 -29.79 -5.90 0.95
N ASN A 206 -29.53 -4.70 1.47
CA ASN A 206 -29.20 -4.51 2.89
C ASN A 206 -30.40 -4.07 3.76
N ASP A 207 -31.60 -4.00 3.18
CA ASP A 207 -32.86 -4.03 3.94
C ASP A 207 -33.42 -5.45 3.87
N ILE A 208 -32.96 -6.35 4.74
CA ILE A 208 -33.71 -7.48 5.34
C ILE A 208 -32.77 -8.26 6.30
N LEU A 209 -33.21 -8.28 7.57
CA LEU A 209 -32.84 -9.10 8.75
C LEU A 209 -31.66 -8.63 9.63
#